data_AF-A0A8T6CKB3-F1
#
_entry.id   AF-A0A8T6CKB3-F1
#
_cell.length_a   1.000
_cell.length_b   1.000
_cell.length_c   1.000
_cell.angle_alpha   90.00
_cell.angle_beta   90.00
_cell.angle_gamma   90.00
#
_symmetry.space_group_name_H-M   'P 1'
#
loop_
_entity.id
_entity.type
_entity.pdbx_description
1 polymer ?
#
loop_
_entity_poly.entity_id
_entity_poly.type
_entity_poly.pdbx_seq_one_letter_code
_entity_poly.pdbx_strand_id
1 'polypeptide(L)'
;MASFLRQVTALCKPRIVLLLVVTGAAGAWKAAAGSPDALVLLTVVVAGALAAGGANAINQSLDADIDTVMRRTRVRPVPAH
;
A
#
# COMPACT_ATOMS: atom_id res chain seq x y z
N MET A 1 3.59 4.83 -21.12
CA MET A 1 3.83 5.46 -19.80
C MET A 1 2.56 5.52 -18.93
N ALA A 2 1.46 6.13 -19.40
CA ALA A 2 0.23 6.26 -18.62
C ALA A 2 -0.42 4.93 -18.20
N SER A 3 -0.28 3.87 -19.00
CA SER A 3 -0.77 2.52 -18.69
C SER A 3 -0.01 1.87 -17.52
N PHE A 4 1.31 1.99 -17.50
CA PHE A 4 2.18 1.44 -16.46
C PHE A 4 1.89 2.07 -15.09
N LEU A 5 1.83 3.41 -15.02
CA LEU A 5 1.49 4.12 -13.78
C LEU A 5 0.10 3.73 -13.25
N ARG A 6 -0.86 3.52 -14.16
CA ARG A 6 -2.21 3.05 -13.78
C ARG A 6 -2.19 1.64 -13.20
N GLN A 7 -1.36 0.74 -13.73
CA GLN A 7 -1.19 -0.62 -13.20
C GLN A 7 -0.53 -0.60 -11.81
N VAL A 8 0.56 0.16 -11.65
CA VAL A 8 1.26 0.30 -10.35
C VAL A 8 0.33 0.87 -9.29
N THR A 9 -0.41 1.95 -9.60
CA THR A 9 -1.36 2.55 -8.66
C THR A 9 -2.52 1.62 -8.30
N ALA A 10 -3.00 0.80 -9.24
CA ALA A 10 -4.02 -0.21 -8.97
C ALA A 10 -3.53 -1.29 -8.00
N LEU A 11 -2.28 -1.73 -8.14
CA LEU A 11 -1.65 -2.69 -7.23
C LEU A 11 -1.47 -2.12 -5.82
N CYS A 12 -1.05 -0.87 -5.69
CA CYS A 12 -0.76 -0.26 -4.39
C CYS A 12 -1.99 -0.03 -3.52
N LYS A 13 -3.22 0.02 -4.08
CA LYS A 13 -4.47 0.30 -3.35
C LYS A 13 -4.37 1.58 -2.49
N PRO A 14 -4.22 2.77 -3.10
CA PRO A 14 -3.86 4.01 -2.40
C PRO A 14 -4.84 4.41 -1.28
N ARG A 15 -6.13 4.07 -1.42
CA ARG A 15 -7.14 4.32 -0.37
C ARG A 15 -6.86 3.56 0.92
N ILE A 16 -6.37 2.32 0.82
CA ILE A 16 -6.05 1.49 1.98
C ILE A 16 -4.71 1.95 2.59
N VAL A 17 -3.74 2.29 1.74
CA VAL A 17 -2.43 2.81 2.17
C VAL A 17 -2.58 4.14 2.92
N LEU A 18 -3.52 4.99 2.53
CA LEU A 18 -3.79 6.25 3.22
C LEU A 18 -4.10 6.03 4.71
N LEU A 19 -4.95 5.05 5.02
CA LEU A 19 -5.29 4.74 6.41
C LEU A 19 -4.04 4.34 7.21
N LEU A 20 -3.16 3.51 6.63
CA LEU A 20 -1.91 3.10 7.25
C LEU A 20 -0.94 4.28 7.48
N VAL A 21 -0.83 5.17 6.50
CA VAL A 21 0.06 6.33 6.59
C VAL A 21 -0.41 7.29 7.68
N VAL A 22 -1.72 7.53 7.78
CA VAL A 22 -2.31 8.38 8.83
C VAL A 22 -2.09 7.77 10.22
N THR A 23 -2.32 6.47 10.38
CA THR A 23 -2.08 5.79 11.66
C THR A 23 -0.59 5.76 12.03
N GLY A 24 0.29 5.55 11.04
CA GLY A 24 1.74 5.62 11.22
C GLY A 24 2.22 7.01 11.65
N ALA A 25 1.71 8.08 11.03
CA ALA A 25 2.00 9.45 11.42
C ALA A 25 1.52 9.77 12.84
N ALA A 26 0.30 9.33 13.22
CA ALA A 26 -0.20 9.46 14.58
C ALA A 26 0.69 8.71 15.60
N GLY A 27 1.18 7.53 15.23
CA GLY A 27 2.15 6.77 16.03
C GLY A 27 3.47 7.52 16.22
N ALA A 28 4.00 8.13 15.16
CA ALA A 28 5.21 8.94 15.21
C ALA A 28 5.05 10.15 16.14
N TRP A 29 3.90 10.83 16.09
CA TRP A 29 3.58 11.93 17.00
C TRP A 29 3.54 11.49 18.46
N LYS A 30 2.89 10.35 18.74
CA LYS A 30 2.82 9.79 20.08
C LYS A 30 4.21 9.40 20.60
N ALA A 31 5.06 8.83 19.75
CA ALA A 31 6.40 8.39 20.11
C ALA A 31 7.36 9.57 20.37
N ALA A 32 7.20 10.68 19.66
CA ALA A 32 8.05 11.86 19.80
C ALA A 32 7.80 12.65 21.10
N ALA A 33 6.75 12.34 21.87
CA ALA A 33 6.34 13.10 23.05
C ALA A 33 6.22 14.63 22.80
N GLY A 34 5.81 15.00 21.59
CA GLY A 34 5.85 16.36 21.06
C GLY A 34 5.70 16.35 19.54
N SER A 35 6.19 17.39 18.87
CA SER A 35 6.21 17.43 17.40
C SER A 35 7.37 16.59 16.87
N PRO A 36 7.12 15.54 16.05
CA PRO A 36 8.19 14.79 15.42
C PRO A 36 8.93 15.67 14.41
N ASP A 37 10.22 15.40 14.22
CA ASP A 37 11.00 16.03 13.18
C ASP A 37 10.37 15.80 11.80
N ALA A 38 10.38 16.83 10.94
CA ALA A 38 9.70 16.78 9.65
C ALA A 38 10.27 15.69 8.73
N LEU A 39 11.58 15.43 8.83
CA LEU A 39 12.28 14.42 8.05
C LEU A 39 11.93 13.02 8.55
N VAL A 40 11.75 12.84 9.86
CA VAL A 40 11.22 11.59 10.43
C VAL A 40 9.79 11.34 9.93
N LEU A 41 8.92 12.33 9.98
CA LEU A 41 7.54 12.19 9.52
C LEU A 41 7.48 11.83 8.02
N LEU A 42 8.26 12.53 7.19
CA LEU A 42 8.38 12.24 5.77
C LEU A 42 8.88 10.81 5.52
N THR A 43 9.88 10.38 6.27
CA THR A 43 10.44 9.02 6.14
C THR A 43 9.40 7.97 6.50
N VAL A 44 8.65 8.15 7.59
CA VAL A 44 7.57 7.23 8.00
C VAL A 44 6.49 7.14 6.92
N VAL A 45 6.06 8.28 6.39
CA VAL A 45 5.02 8.35 5.35
C VAL A 45 5.47 7.65 4.07
N VAL A 46 6.67 7.98 3.57
CA VAL A 46 7.18 7.43 2.30
C VAL A 46 7.51 5.96 2.44
N ALA A 47 8.25 5.56 3.48
CA ALA A 47 8.60 4.16 3.70
C ALA A 47 7.35 3.31 3.96
N GLY A 48 6.40 3.80 4.76
CA GLY A 48 5.14 3.11 5.03
C GLY A 48 4.29 2.93 3.78
N ALA A 49 4.19 3.96 2.93
CA ALA A 49 3.45 3.88 1.67
C ALA A 49 4.08 2.87 0.70
N LEU A 50 5.41 2.88 0.57
CA LEU A 50 6.15 1.95 -0.30
C LEU A 50 6.05 0.51 0.20
N ALA A 51 6.24 0.29 1.51
CA ALA A 51 6.13 -1.03 2.13
C ALA A 51 4.72 -1.63 1.96
N ALA A 52 3.68 -0.83 2.21
CA ALA A 52 2.30 -1.27 2.04
C ALA A 52 1.93 -1.51 0.57
N GLY A 53 2.41 -0.65 -0.33
CA GLY A 53 2.24 -0.84 -1.77
C GLY A 53 2.88 -2.14 -2.26
N GLY A 54 4.11 -2.42 -1.83
CA GLY A 54 4.82 -3.66 -2.14
C GLY A 54 4.12 -4.89 -1.57
N ALA A 55 3.72 -4.84 -0.30
CA ALA A 55 2.96 -5.93 0.33
C ALA A 55 1.63 -6.20 -0.41
N ASN A 56 0.92 -5.17 -0.84
CA ASN A 56 -0.31 -5.33 -1.62
C ASN A 56 -0.08 -5.97 -3.00
N ALA A 57 1.05 -5.68 -3.65
CA ALA A 57 1.43 -6.31 -4.92
C ALA A 57 1.79 -7.78 -4.71
N ILE A 58 2.60 -8.09 -3.69
CA ILE A 58 2.98 -9.46 -3.32
C ILE A 58 1.73 -10.28 -2.98
N ASN A 59 0.84 -9.76 -2.15
CA ASN A 59 -0.40 -10.47 -1.78
C ASN A 59 -1.25 -10.81 -3.02
N GLN A 60 -1.35 -9.92 -4.00
CA GLN A 60 -2.10 -10.19 -5.22
C GLN A 60 -1.39 -11.18 -6.15
N SER A 61 -0.06 -11.16 -6.17
CA SER A 61 0.73 -12.13 -6.94
C SER A 61 0.61 -13.54 -6.37
N LEU A 62 0.64 -13.68 -5.04
CA LEU A 62 0.53 -14.99 -4.38
C LEU A 62 -0.89 -15.55 -4.47
N ASP A 63 -1.91 -14.69 -4.44
CA ASP A 63 -3.32 -15.08 -4.53
C ASP A 63 -3.80 -15.30 -5.98
N ALA A 64 -2.96 -15.10 -7.00
CA ALA A 64 -3.40 -14.98 -8.41
C ALA A 64 -4.28 -16.15 -8.89
N ASP A 65 -3.93 -17.38 -8.54
CA ASP A 65 -4.68 -18.59 -8.91
C ASP A 65 -5.99 -18.70 -8.12
N ILE A 66 -5.95 -18.37 -6.82
CA ILE A 66 -7.11 -18.43 -5.92
C ILE A 66 -8.11 -17.33 -6.29
N ASP A 67 -7.65 -16.17 -6.73
CA ASP A 67 -8.48 -15.04 -7.11
C ASP A 67 -9.43 -15.40 -8.26
N THR A 68 -9.08 -16.37 -9.13
CA THR A 68 -9.92 -16.83 -10.25
C THR A 68 -11.27 -17.41 -9.81
N VAL A 69 -11.31 -18.10 -8.67
CA VAL A 69 -12.52 -18.74 -8.14
C VAL A 69 -13.26 -17.87 -7.11
N MET A 70 -12.71 -16.71 -6.75
CA MET A 70 -13.23 -15.83 -5.71
C MET A 70 -14.11 -14.70 -6.27
N ARG A 71 -15.40 -14.67 -5.89
CA ARG A 71 -16.36 -13.64 -6.35
C ARG A 71 -15.88 -12.20 -6.13
N ARG A 72 -15.21 -11.94 -5.00
CA ARG A 72 -14.73 -10.60 -4.62
C ARG A 72 -13.48 -10.17 -5.38
N THR A 73 -12.57 -11.08 -5.67
CA THR A 73 -11.18 -10.75 -6.06
C THR A 73 -10.80 -11.16 -7.47
N ARG A 74 -11.67 -11.89 -8.19
CA ARG A 74 -11.53 -12.26 -9.62
C ARG A 74 -11.24 -11.13 -10.62
N VAL A 75 -11.45 -9.88 -10.22
CA VAL A 75 -11.21 -8.68 -11.06
C VAL A 75 -9.94 -7.92 -10.68
N ARG A 76 -9.08 -8.51 -9.83
CA ARG A 76 -7.78 -7.92 -9.50
C ARG A 76 -6.90 -7.81 -10.77
N PRO A 77 -5.98 -6.83 -10.83
CA PRO A 77 -5.21 -6.52 -12.03
C PRO A 77 -4.09 -7.53 -12.35
N VAL A 78 -3.87 -8.55 -11.52
CA VAL A 78 -2.82 -9.56 -11.71
C VAL A 78 -3.38 -10.72 -12.54
N PRO A 79 -2.70 -11.14 -13.64
CA PRO A 79 -3.08 -12.33 -14.40
C PRO A 79 -2.91 -13.60 -13.55
N ALA A 80 -3.84 -14.55 -13.69
CA ALA A 80 -3.66 -15.90 -13.16
C ALA A 80 -2.56 -16.65 -13.92
N HIS A 81 -1.89 -17.59 -13.25
CA HIS A 81 -0.86 -18.44 -13.86
C HIS A 81 -1.44 -19.57 -14.70
#